data_AF-A0A6N8XH94-F1
#
_entry.id   AF-A0A6N8XH94-F1
#
_cell.length_a   1.000
_cell.length_b   1.000
_cell.length_c   1.000
_cell.angle_alpha   90.00
_cell.angle_beta   90.00
_cell.angle_gamma   90.00
#
_symmetry.space_group_name_H-M   'P 1'
#
loop_
_entity.id
_entity.type
_entity.pdbx_description
1 polymer ?
#
loop_
_entity_poly.entity_id
_entity_poly.type
_entity_poly.pdbx_seq_one_letter_code
_entity_poly.pdbx_strand_id
1 'polypeptide(L)'
;MPDLYAINLHLQERLERDWRGEVRAVEAARWLDKARLLRNHKNGLPLRRLLRAGRIAGQEQRPDRKNGAWFIRRLAESHDPNAIRPARQRMRRYLPFERGHLHPDWPLSRDNPAFWDVNRL
;
A
#
# COMPACT_ATOMS: atom_id res chain seq x y z
N MET A 1 3.19 -22.22 18.30
CA MET A 1 2.76 -20.98 17.61
C MET A 1 2.93 -21.21 16.12
N PRO A 2 1.98 -20.81 15.25
CA PRO A 2 2.16 -20.94 13.81
C PRO A 2 3.40 -20.14 13.37
N ASP A 3 4.17 -20.68 12.43
CA ASP A 3 5.36 -20.02 11.91
C ASP A 3 4.95 -18.82 11.04
N LEU A 4 5.07 -17.62 11.62
CA LEU A 4 4.70 -16.37 10.96
C LEU A 4 5.57 -16.08 9.74
N TYR A 5 6.83 -16.51 9.74
CA TYR A 5 7.72 -16.31 8.60
C TYR A 5 7.23 -17.16 7.42
N ALA A 6 7.01 -18.46 7.64
CA ALA A 6 6.49 -19.36 6.61
C ALA A 6 5.12 -18.92 6.08
N ILE A 7 4.23 -18.42 6.94
CA ILE A 7 2.92 -17.87 6.53
C ILE A 7 3.10 -16.65 5.63
N ASN A 8 3.90 -15.68 6.04
CA ASN A 8 4.10 -14.45 5.26
C ASN A 8 4.77 -14.73 3.93
N LEU A 9 5.83 -15.54 3.93
CA LEU A 9 6.54 -15.96 2.72
C LEU A 9 5.59 -16.63 1.73
N HIS A 10 4.83 -17.63 2.19
CA HIS A 10 3.90 -18.36 1.33
C HIS A 10 2.82 -17.43 0.73
N LEU A 11 2.30 -16.47 1.50
CA LEU A 11 1.33 -15.51 1.00
C LEU A 11 1.90 -14.60 -0.09
N GLN A 12 3.13 -14.11 0.09
CA GLN A 12 3.78 -13.23 -0.88
C GLN A 12 4.17 -13.99 -2.16
N GLU A 13 4.77 -15.17 -2.03
CA GLU A 13 5.07 -16.05 -3.17
C GLU A 13 3.82 -16.41 -3.96
N ARG A 14 2.69 -16.64 -3.28
CA ARG A 14 1.43 -16.98 -3.94
C ARG A 14 0.83 -15.81 -4.70
N LEU A 15 0.86 -14.62 -4.10
CA LEU A 15 0.43 -13.38 -4.75
C LEU A 15 1.28 -13.09 -5.99
N GLU A 16 2.59 -13.31 -5.91
CA GLU A 16 3.51 -13.16 -7.04
C GLU A 16 3.25 -14.20 -8.13
N ARG A 17 3.19 -15.49 -7.78
CA ARG A 17 2.99 -16.58 -8.73
C ARG A 17 1.68 -16.46 -9.50
N ASP A 18 0.61 -16.02 -8.82
CA ASP A 18 -0.70 -15.82 -9.42
C ASP A 18 -0.84 -14.42 -10.08
N TRP A 19 0.23 -13.60 -10.11
CA TRP A 19 0.27 -12.23 -10.62
C TRP A 19 -0.82 -11.31 -10.04
N ARG A 20 -1.16 -11.52 -8.75
CA ARG A 20 -2.19 -10.76 -8.04
C ARG A 20 -1.57 -9.68 -7.16
N GLY A 21 -2.10 -8.46 -7.28
CA GLY A 21 -1.71 -7.35 -6.42
C GLY A 21 -2.27 -7.45 -5.00
N GLU A 22 -3.39 -8.14 -4.80
CA GLU A 22 -4.02 -8.35 -3.49
C GLU A 22 -4.93 -9.58 -3.44
N VAL A 23 -5.21 -10.07 -2.22
CA VAL A 23 -6.14 -11.18 -1.97
C VAL A 23 -6.98 -10.90 -0.72
N ARG A 24 -8.24 -11.37 -0.71
CA ARG A 24 -9.09 -11.33 0.49
C ARG A 24 -8.62 -12.33 1.53
N ALA A 25 -8.72 -11.99 2.82
CA ALA A 25 -8.31 -12.87 3.91
C ALA A 25 -8.99 -14.25 3.90
N VAL A 26 -10.25 -14.35 3.45
CA VAL A 26 -10.93 -15.65 3.37
C VAL A 26 -10.29 -16.56 2.31
N GLU A 27 -9.86 -15.99 1.19
CA GLU A 27 -9.17 -16.73 0.13
C GLU A 27 -7.74 -17.08 0.54
N ALA A 28 -7.01 -16.13 1.11
CA ALA A 28 -5.69 -16.38 1.70
C ALA A 28 -5.70 -17.49 2.76
N ALA A 29 -6.75 -17.55 3.59
CA ALA A 29 -6.91 -18.63 4.56
C ALA A 29 -7.05 -20.01 3.89
N ARG A 30 -7.70 -20.09 2.73
CA ARG A 30 -7.78 -21.35 1.95
C ARG A 30 -6.42 -21.74 1.38
N TRP A 31 -5.61 -20.77 0.96
CA TRP A 31 -4.23 -21.04 0.50
C TRP A 31 -3.38 -21.63 1.62
N LEU A 32 -3.41 -21.01 2.80
CA LEU A 32 -2.65 -21.48 3.95
C LEU A 32 -3.11 -22.84 4.47
N ASP A 33 -4.41 -23.15 4.38
CA ASP A 33 -4.95 -24.45 4.75
C ASP A 33 -4.52 -25.54 3.78
N LYS A 34 -4.56 -25.25 2.48
CA LYS A 34 -4.05 -26.16 1.44
C LYS A 34 -2.55 -26.42 1.59
N ALA A 35 -1.77 -25.41 1.98
CA ALA A 35 -0.34 -25.55 2.29
C ALA A 35 -0.06 -26.16 3.68
N ARG A 36 -1.10 -26.48 4.47
CA ARG A 36 -1.00 -26.97 5.85
C ARG A 36 -0.23 -26.04 6.80
N LEU A 37 -0.09 -24.76 6.45
CA LEU A 37 0.60 -23.72 7.24
C LEU A 37 -0.32 -23.11 8.30
N LEU A 38 -1.60 -22.97 7.99
CA LEU A 38 -2.59 -22.46 8.93
C LEU A 38 -3.97 -23.05 8.62
N ARG A 39 -4.53 -23.81 9.57
CA ARG A 39 -5.84 -24.45 9.36
C ARG A 39 -6.95 -23.42 9.16
N ASN A 40 -7.78 -23.62 8.13
CA ASN A 40 -8.93 -22.78 7.84
C ASN A 40 -10.13 -23.16 8.70
N HIS A 41 -10.13 -22.72 9.96
CA HIS A 41 -11.31 -22.81 10.83
C HIS A 41 -12.20 -21.56 10.75
N LYS A 42 -13.53 -21.77 10.79
CA LYS A 42 -14.55 -20.71 10.90
C LYS A 42 -14.33 -19.57 9.88
N ASN A 43 -14.15 -19.91 8.60
CA ASN A 43 -13.92 -18.97 7.51
C ASN A 43 -12.68 -18.07 7.72
N GLY A 44 -11.53 -18.69 8.00
CA GLY A 44 -10.26 -18.00 8.16
C GLY A 44 -10.11 -17.22 9.48
N LEU A 45 -10.84 -17.60 10.54
CA LEU A 45 -10.74 -16.94 11.84
C LEU A 45 -9.29 -16.89 12.38
N PRO A 46 -8.46 -17.94 12.28
CA PRO A 46 -7.07 -17.87 12.69
C PRO A 46 -6.28 -16.78 11.95
N LEU A 47 -6.44 -16.69 10.63
CA LEU A 47 -5.77 -15.67 9.83
C LEU A 47 -6.28 -14.26 10.20
N ARG A 48 -7.59 -14.09 10.38
CA ARG A 48 -8.17 -12.81 10.81
C ARG A 48 -7.67 -12.36 12.19
N ARG A 49 -7.36 -13.28 13.10
CA ARG A 49 -6.73 -12.96 14.39
C ARG A 49 -5.30 -12.44 14.19
N LEU A 50 -4.52 -13.05 13.30
CA LEU A 50 -3.17 -12.59 12.97
C LEU A 50 -3.18 -11.20 12.33
N LEU A 51 -4.15 -10.96 11.43
CA LEU A 51 -4.36 -9.66 10.78
C LEU A 51 -4.73 -8.56 11.79
N ARG A 52 -5.68 -8.85 12.71
CA ARG A 52 -6.02 -7.92 13.80
C ARG A 52 -4.86 -7.65 14.75
N ALA A 53 -3.99 -8.64 14.96
CA ALA A 53 -2.80 -8.52 15.79
C ALA A 53 -1.62 -7.84 15.05
N GLY A 54 -1.80 -7.45 13.79
CA GLY A 54 -0.79 -6.73 13.03
C GLY A 54 0.35 -7.60 12.50
N ARG A 55 0.21 -8.93 12.46
CA ARG A 55 1.33 -9.88 12.24
C ARG A 55 1.54 -10.32 10.79
N ILE A 56 0.66 -9.90 9.87
CA ILE A 56 0.74 -10.27 8.46
C ILE A 56 1.20 -9.07 7.65
N ALA A 57 2.19 -9.27 6.79
CA ALA A 57 2.75 -8.23 5.96
C ALA A 57 1.77 -7.86 4.82
N GLY A 58 1.67 -6.57 4.49
CA GLY A 58 0.75 -6.08 3.46
C GLY A 58 -0.73 -6.14 3.86
N GLN A 59 -1.06 -6.34 5.13
CA GLN A 59 -2.44 -6.35 5.60
C GLN A 59 -3.11 -4.97 5.47
N GLU A 60 -4.34 -4.96 5.01
CA GLU A 60 -5.16 -3.75 4.90
C GLU A 60 -6.61 -4.10 5.24
N GLN A 61 -7.25 -3.27 6.06
CA GLN A 61 -8.67 -3.41 6.36
C GLN A 61 -9.48 -2.37 5.57
N ARG A 62 -10.47 -2.83 4.79
CA ARG A 62 -11.35 -1.95 4.01
C ARG A 62 -12.84 -2.30 4.23
N PRO A 63 -13.68 -1.34 4.64
CA PRO A 63 -13.32 -0.04 5.24
C PRO A 63 -12.58 -0.22 6.58
N ASP A 64 -11.76 0.76 6.98
CA ASP A 64 -10.98 0.74 8.23
C ASP A 64 -11.87 1.01 9.45
N ARG A 65 -12.81 0.08 9.70
CA ARG A 65 -13.78 0.14 10.79
C ARG A 65 -14.15 -1.26 11.26
N LYS A 66 -14.89 -1.34 12.36
CA LYS A 66 -15.45 -2.60 12.86
C LYS A 66 -16.25 -3.28 11.75
N ASN A 67 -15.91 -4.55 11.46
CA ASN A 67 -16.45 -5.38 10.37
C ASN A 67 -15.93 -5.11 8.96
N GLY A 68 -14.90 -4.28 8.78
CA GLY A 68 -14.20 -4.17 7.50
C GLY A 68 -13.63 -5.52 7.02
N ALA A 69 -13.63 -5.72 5.71
CA ALA A 69 -12.99 -6.87 5.09
C ALA A 69 -11.47 -6.71 5.13
N TRP A 70 -10.78 -7.82 5.34
CA TRP A 70 -9.31 -7.83 5.36
C TRP A 70 -8.77 -8.27 4.02
N PHE A 71 -7.75 -7.55 3.57
CA PHE A 71 -7.01 -7.80 2.35
C PHE A 71 -5.53 -7.94 2.71
N ILE A 72 -4.81 -8.71 1.88
CA ILE A 72 -3.37 -8.88 1.95
C ILE A 72 -2.84 -8.45 0.60
N ARG A 73 -2.06 -7.39 0.57
CA ARG A 73 -1.44 -6.84 -0.63
C ARG A 73 -0.08 -7.49 -0.86
N ARG A 74 0.24 -7.68 -2.13
CA ARG A 74 1.58 -8.03 -2.55
C ARG A 74 2.47 -6.85 -2.16
N LEU A 75 3.50 -7.14 -1.39
CA LEU A 75 4.59 -6.19 -1.22
C LEU A 75 5.31 -6.15 -2.55
N ALA A 76 5.40 -4.97 -3.15
CA ALA A 76 6.34 -4.80 -4.24
C ALA A 76 7.71 -5.10 -3.65
N GLU A 77 8.34 -6.20 -4.07
CA GLU A 77 9.79 -6.12 -4.24
C GLU A 77 10.00 -4.87 -5.08
N SER A 78 10.85 -3.98 -4.61
CA SER A 78 11.20 -2.72 -5.26
C SER A 78 11.73 -2.98 -6.67
N HIS A 79 10.84 -3.29 -7.60
CA HIS A 79 11.00 -3.24 -9.04
C HIS A 79 10.16 -2.08 -9.56
N ASP A 80 10.30 -0.97 -8.86
CA ASP A 80 10.02 0.34 -9.41
C ASP A 80 11.40 0.85 -9.84
N PRO A 81 11.74 0.86 -11.15
CA PRO A 81 13.03 1.38 -11.63
C PRO A 81 13.22 2.86 -11.25
N ASN A 82 12.19 3.53 -10.72
CA ASN A 82 12.22 4.90 -10.24
C ASN A 82 12.31 5.02 -8.71
N ALA A 83 12.27 3.92 -7.94
CA ALA A 83 12.31 3.95 -6.47
C ALA A 83 13.74 4.09 -5.90
N ILE A 84 14.79 4.02 -6.72
CA ILE A 84 16.13 4.49 -6.33
C ILE A 84 16.20 6.00 -6.53
N ARG A 85 15.48 6.75 -5.70
CA ARG A 85 15.84 8.14 -5.40
C ARG A 85 15.97 8.22 -3.88
N PRO A 86 17.18 8.45 -3.33
CA PRO A 86 17.36 8.53 -1.89
C PRO A 86 16.44 9.62 -1.32
N ALA A 87 16.05 9.45 -0.06
CA ALA A 87 15.12 10.27 0.71
C ALA A 87 15.54 11.74 0.93
N ARG A 88 16.26 12.35 -0.02
CA ARG A 88 16.43 13.79 -0.18
C ARG A 88 15.34 14.44 -1.03
N GLN A 89 14.46 13.65 -1.66
CA GLN A 89 13.42 14.15 -2.56
C GLN A 89 11.99 13.86 -2.04
N ARG A 90 11.77 14.06 -0.74
CA ARG A 90 10.43 14.12 -0.12
C ARG A 90 9.99 15.54 0.26
N MET A 91 10.50 16.55 -0.45
CA MET A 91 9.93 17.91 -0.50
C MET A 91 9.86 18.38 -1.95
N ARG A 92 9.03 17.74 -2.78
CA ARG A 92 8.71 18.26 -4.13
C ARG A 92 7.49 17.61 -4.78
N ARG A 93 6.39 17.51 -4.02
CA ARG A 93 5.06 17.23 -4.59
C ARG A 93 3.91 17.80 -3.75
N TYR A 94 4.02 19.08 -3.39
CA TYR A 94 3.02 20.01 -3.92
C TYR A 94 3.62 20.51 -5.23
N LEU A 95 3.05 20.08 -6.36
CA LEU A 95 3.07 20.70 -7.68
C LEU A 95 2.58 19.61 -8.66
N PRO A 96 1.45 19.83 -9.34
CA PRO A 96 0.97 18.91 -10.37
C PRO A 96 1.68 19.18 -11.70
N PHE A 97 1.72 18.13 -12.54
CA PHE A 97 1.81 18.16 -14.01
C PHE A 97 3.19 18.49 -14.62
N GLU A 98 3.94 17.50 -15.12
CA GLU A 98 3.90 16.84 -16.45
C GLU A 98 4.69 17.59 -17.53
N ARG A 99 5.37 16.80 -18.38
CA ARG A 99 6.32 17.25 -19.39
C ARG A 99 5.54 17.57 -20.67
N GLY A 100 5.58 18.82 -21.12
CA GLY A 100 5.08 19.17 -22.45
C GLY A 100 4.91 20.66 -22.63
N HIS A 101 5.85 21.26 -23.35
CA HIS A 101 5.63 22.55 -24.00
C HIS A 101 4.32 22.59 -24.78
N LEU A 102 3.58 23.68 -24.58
CA LEU A 102 2.81 24.53 -25.52
C LEU A 102 1.79 25.24 -24.60
N HIS A 103 1.63 26.55 -24.49
CA HIS A 103 2.10 27.78 -25.15
C HIS A 103 1.70 28.92 -24.15
N PRO A 104 2.22 30.16 -24.22
CA PRO A 104 2.07 31.16 -23.17
C PRO A 104 0.75 31.92 -23.31
N ASP A 105 -0.16 31.78 -22.34
CA ASP A 105 -1.27 32.71 -22.10
C ASP A 105 -1.93 32.41 -20.74
N TRP A 106 -1.17 32.56 -19.65
CA TRP A 106 -1.76 32.57 -18.31
C TRP A 106 -2.00 34.02 -17.87
N PRO A 107 -3.24 34.43 -17.53
CA PRO A 107 -3.51 35.82 -17.21
C PRO A 107 -3.01 36.17 -15.81
N LEU A 108 -2.21 37.23 -15.74
CA LEU A 108 -1.83 37.95 -14.54
C LEU A 108 -3.05 38.70 -13.98
N SER A 109 -3.89 38.02 -13.19
CA SER A 109 -4.96 38.68 -12.43
C SER A 109 -4.49 39.06 -11.02
N ARG A 110 -4.83 40.29 -10.67
CA ARG A 110 -4.33 41.11 -9.56
C ARG A 110 -4.96 40.78 -8.18
N ASP A 111 -5.58 39.60 -8.06
CA ASP A 111 -6.46 39.22 -6.94
C ASP A 111 -5.96 38.01 -6.13
N ASN A 112 -4.65 37.74 -6.09
CA ASN A 112 -4.10 36.69 -5.22
C ASN A 112 -3.36 37.31 -4.00
N PRO A 113 -3.88 37.17 -2.77
CA PRO A 113 -3.45 37.93 -1.58
C PRO A 113 -2.12 37.52 -0.93
N ALA A 114 -1.23 36.78 -1.61
CA ALA A 114 0.02 36.27 -1.06
C ALA A 114 1.26 37.16 -1.37
N PHE A 115 1.09 38.46 -1.59
CA PHE A 115 2.15 39.35 -2.12
C PHE A 115 2.85 40.24 -1.09
N TRP A 116 2.52 40.16 0.20
CA TRP A 116 3.16 41.02 1.21
C TRP A 116 3.97 40.18 2.22
N ASP A 117 5.17 40.68 2.54
CA ASP A 117 6.26 40.08 3.31
C ASP A 117 7.06 39.01 2.54
N VAL A 118 8.31 39.26 2.14
CA VAL A 118 9.43 39.57 3.03
C VAL A 118 10.47 40.46 2.32
N ASN A 119 10.56 41.73 2.73
CA ASN A 119 11.82 42.47 2.69
C ASN A 119 11.74 43.64 3.69
N ARG A 120 12.28 43.44 4.90
CA ARG A 120 12.55 44.54 5.83
C ARG A 120 13.84 44.26 6.60
N LEU A 121 14.85 45.04 6.20
CA LEU A 121 16.14 45.38 6.81
C LEU A 121 17.27 44.36 6.66
#